data_AF-A0A5C1YDV4-F1
#
_entry.id   AF-A0A5C1YDV4-F1
#
_cell.length_a   1.000
_cell.length_b   1.000
_cell.length_c   1.000
_cell.angle_alpha   90.00
_cell.angle_beta   90.00
_cell.angle_gamma   90.00
#
_symmetry.space_group_name_H-M   'P 1'
#
loop_
_entity.id
_entity.type
_entity.pdbx_description
1 polymer ?
#
loop_
_entity_poly.entity_id
_entity_poly.type
_entity_poly.pdbx_seq_one_letter_code
_entity_poly.pdbx_strand_id
1 'polypeptide(L)'
;MTSKGGQGTKHQETLDLGEGKSGLWGALAGLIVAALIAVPLSAAFAFATHPHSQQLFGGRLEEASAGGYQAFWWIVTILLAALPFLVGFGVAKLSARSLVIVGAIVIIFVVLIVILGQLFVF
;
A
#
# COMPACT_ATOMS: atom_id res chain seq x y z
N MET A 1 19.37 -27.34 49.24
CA MET A 1 18.11 -27.73 48.56
C MET A 1 17.35 -26.43 48.29
N THR A 2 17.49 -25.79 47.12
CA THR A 2 16.64 -25.90 45.90
C THR A 2 15.20 -25.41 46.17
N SER A 3 14.56 -24.48 45.45
CA SER A 3 14.70 -23.92 44.09
C SER A 3 14.29 -22.43 44.05
N LYS A 4 15.03 -21.54 43.37
CA LYS A 4 14.72 -21.00 42.02
C LYS A 4 13.23 -20.70 41.77
N GLY A 5 12.90 -19.41 41.70
CA GLY A 5 11.65 -18.87 41.15
C GLY A 5 11.93 -17.60 40.34
N GLY A 6 12.83 -17.69 39.35
CA GLY A 6 13.07 -16.61 38.41
C GLY A 6 11.92 -16.50 37.43
N GLN A 7 10.99 -15.56 37.66
CA GLN A 7 10.11 -15.06 36.61
C GLN A 7 10.96 -14.30 35.60
N GLY A 8 11.50 -15.03 34.63
CA GLY A 8 11.95 -14.45 33.37
C GLY A 8 10.72 -13.90 32.66
N THR A 9 10.49 -12.60 32.81
CA THR A 9 9.68 -11.81 31.88
C THR A 9 10.14 -12.16 30.48
N LYS A 10 9.24 -12.75 29.69
CA LYS A 10 9.44 -12.94 28.25
C LYS A 10 9.56 -11.55 27.64
N HIS A 11 10.79 -11.06 27.61
CA HIS A 11 11.20 -9.95 26.77
C HIS A 11 10.75 -10.36 25.37
N GLN A 12 9.72 -9.69 24.86
CA GLN A 12 9.49 -9.68 23.43
C GLN A 12 10.75 -9.02 22.87
N GLU A 13 11.75 -9.82 22.52
CA GLU A 13 12.81 -9.42 21.61
C GLU A 13 12.10 -9.04 20.31
N THR A 14 11.64 -7.80 20.26
CA THR A 14 11.53 -7.06 19.01
C THR A 14 12.91 -7.16 18.40
N LEU A 15 13.03 -8.04 17.42
CA LEU A 15 14.22 -8.31 16.61
C LEU A 15 15.02 -7.02 16.44
N ASP A 16 16.02 -6.81 17.29
CA ASP A 16 16.84 -5.60 17.30
C ASP A 16 17.89 -5.75 16.21
N LEU A 17 17.44 -5.66 14.96
CA LEU A 17 18.31 -5.62 13.79
C LEU A 17 18.82 -4.19 13.61
N GLY A 18 19.65 -3.73 14.57
CA GLY A 18 20.55 -2.60 14.44
C GLY A 18 19.87 -1.25 14.21
N GLU A 19 19.76 -0.47 15.29
CA GLU A 19 19.25 0.91 15.33
C GLU A 19 19.74 1.86 14.21
N GLY A 20 20.90 1.60 13.59
CA GLY A 20 21.41 2.36 12.44
C GLY A 20 20.94 1.89 11.05
N LYS A 21 20.47 0.66 10.88
CA LYS A 21 20.15 0.05 9.57
C LYS A 21 18.65 -0.03 9.26
N SER A 22 17.78 0.09 10.26
CA SER A 22 16.32 0.03 10.07
C SER A 22 15.80 1.06 9.07
N GLY A 23 16.35 2.28 9.08
CA GLY A 23 16.02 3.31 8.09
C GLY A 23 16.42 2.94 6.66
N LEU A 24 17.58 2.30 6.48
CA LEU A 24 18.05 1.86 5.16
C LEU A 24 17.22 0.69 4.63
N TRP A 25 16.83 -0.24 5.50
CA TRP A 25 15.91 -1.33 5.15
C TRP A 25 14.52 -0.81 4.77
N GLY A 26 14.04 0.21 5.47
CA GLY A 26 12.81 0.91 5.09
C GLY A 26 12.91 1.62 3.75
N ALA A 27 14.00 2.35 3.50
CA ALA A 27 14.22 3.01 2.21
C ALA A 27 14.28 2.01 1.05
N LEU A 28 14.97 0.87 1.24
CA LEU A 28 15.03 -0.20 0.24
C LEU A 28 13.65 -0.82 0.01
N ALA A 29 12.88 -1.08 1.06
CA ALA A 29 11.52 -1.60 0.94
C ALA A 29 10.61 -0.63 0.17
N GLY A 30 10.69 0.67 0.49
CA GLY A 30 9.96 1.71 -0.24
C GLY A 30 10.37 1.78 -1.71
N LEU A 31 11.67 1.69 -2.01
CA LEU A 31 12.18 1.69 -3.39
C LEU A 31 11.66 0.50 -4.20
N ILE A 32 11.67 -0.70 -3.61
CA ILE A 32 11.13 -1.91 -4.26
C ILE A 32 9.64 -1.74 -4.53
N VAL A 33 8.87 -1.24 -3.56
CA VAL A 33 7.45 -0.96 -3.74
C VAL A 33 7.25 0.05 -4.88
N ALA A 34 7.99 1.16 -4.90
CA ALA A 34 7.93 2.17 -5.95
C ALA A 34 8.16 1.57 -7.34
N ALA A 35 9.16 0.70 -7.48
CA ALA A 35 9.44 0.00 -8.73
C ALA A 35 8.28 -0.91 -9.15
N LEU A 36 7.72 -1.68 -8.23
CA LEU A 36 6.61 -2.60 -8.50
C LEU A 36 5.32 -1.87 -8.91
N ILE A 37 5.05 -0.71 -8.31
CA ILE A 37 3.83 0.06 -8.60
C ILE A 37 4.00 1.06 -9.75
N ALA A 38 5.18 1.20 -10.35
CA ALA A 38 5.43 2.23 -11.35
C ALA A 38 4.48 2.11 -12.56
N VAL A 39 4.23 0.88 -13.01
CA VAL A 39 3.29 0.61 -14.11
C VAL A 39 1.85 0.98 -13.73
N PRO A 40 1.24 0.44 -12.65
CA PRO A 40 -0.12 0.83 -12.28
C PRO A 40 -0.25 2.31 -11.90
N LEU A 41 0.78 2.93 -11.32
CA LEU A 41 0.79 4.36 -11.01
C LEU A 41 0.74 5.21 -12.29
N SER A 42 1.54 4.87 -13.30
CA SER A 42 1.52 5.60 -14.57
C SER A 42 0.20 5.44 -15.32
N ALA A 43 -0.42 4.24 -15.29
CA ALA A 43 -1.75 4.02 -15.84
C ALA A 43 -2.82 4.85 -15.12
N ALA A 44 -2.85 4.81 -13.78
CA ALA A 44 -3.81 5.58 -12.98
C ALA A 44 -3.67 7.09 -13.25
N PHE A 45 -2.43 7.59 -13.32
CA PHE A 45 -2.16 8.99 -13.65
C PHE A 45 -2.61 9.35 -15.07
N ALA A 46 -2.39 8.47 -16.05
CA ALA A 46 -2.84 8.68 -17.43
C ALA A 46 -4.37 8.76 -17.51
N PHE A 47 -5.09 7.86 -16.83
CA PHE A 47 -6.55 7.89 -16.77
C PHE A 47 -7.09 9.12 -16.03
N ALA A 48 -6.42 9.56 -14.97
CA ALA A 48 -6.77 10.77 -14.23
C ALA A 48 -6.61 12.05 -15.08
N THR A 49 -5.61 12.09 -15.96
CA THR A 49 -5.33 13.27 -16.80
C THR A 49 -6.08 13.29 -18.13
N HIS A 50 -6.60 12.14 -18.58
CA HIS A 50 -7.31 12.00 -19.86
C HIS A 50 -8.71 11.42 -19.65
N PRO A 51 -9.73 12.22 -19.27
CA PRO A 51 -11.07 11.71 -18.95
C PRO A 51 -11.77 11.01 -20.14
N HIS A 52 -11.42 11.36 -21.39
CA HIS A 52 -11.92 10.65 -22.57
C HIS A 52 -11.51 9.17 -22.63
N SER A 53 -10.49 8.75 -21.87
CA SER A 53 -10.12 7.34 -21.72
C SER A 53 -11.22 6.48 -21.11
N GLN A 54 -12.28 7.08 -20.54
CA GLN A 54 -13.50 6.37 -20.12
C GLN A 54 -14.12 5.51 -21.25
N GLN A 55 -13.92 5.90 -22.52
CA GLN A 55 -14.40 5.15 -23.68
C GLN A 55 -13.70 3.80 -23.86
N LEU A 56 -12.48 3.64 -23.31
CA LEU A 56 -11.74 2.38 -23.35
C LEU A 56 -12.41 1.27 -22.52
N PHE A 57 -13.38 1.64 -21.67
CA PHE A 57 -14.13 0.73 -20.80
C PHE A 57 -15.45 0.26 -21.42
N GLY A 58 -15.54 0.28 -22.76
CA GLY A 58 -16.62 -0.40 -23.51
C GLY A 58 -18.03 0.10 -23.19
N GLY A 59 -18.19 1.40 -22.91
CA GLY A 59 -19.49 2.00 -22.59
C GLY A 59 -19.94 1.84 -21.14
N ARG A 60 -19.25 1.02 -20.32
CA ARG A 60 -19.65 0.79 -18.90
C ARG A 60 -19.51 2.00 -18.01
N LEU A 61 -18.66 2.93 -18.41
CA LEU A 61 -18.43 4.22 -17.75
C LEU A 61 -19.01 5.39 -18.55
N GLU A 62 -19.82 5.12 -19.56
CA GLU A 62 -20.40 6.18 -20.41
C GLU A 62 -21.44 7.02 -19.64
N GLU A 63 -22.14 6.40 -18.68
CA GLU A 63 -23.05 7.08 -17.74
C GLU A 63 -22.32 7.74 -16.55
N ALA A 64 -21.05 7.37 -16.31
CA ALA A 64 -20.27 7.97 -15.24
C ALA A 64 -19.89 9.41 -15.65
N SER A 65 -20.09 10.36 -14.73
CA SER A 65 -19.66 11.73 -14.99
C SER A 65 -18.13 11.78 -15.19
N ALA A 66 -17.68 12.54 -16.19
CA ALA A 66 -16.25 12.71 -16.47
C ALA A 66 -15.46 13.19 -15.24
N GLY A 67 -16.09 14.04 -14.39
CA GLY A 67 -15.51 14.47 -13.12
C GLY A 67 -15.37 13.34 -12.10
N GLY A 68 -16.37 12.45 -11.99
CA GLY A 68 -16.31 11.27 -11.12
C GLY A 68 -15.23 10.28 -11.55
N TYR A 69 -15.14 10.00 -12.85
CA TYR A 69 -14.08 9.17 -13.44
C TYR A 69 -12.69 9.73 -13.12
N GLN A 70 -12.49 11.03 -13.39
CA GLN A 70 -11.23 11.71 -13.13
C GLN A 70 -10.87 11.72 -11.63
N ALA A 71 -11.83 12.03 -10.75
CA ALA A 71 -11.62 12.04 -9.30
C ALA A 71 -11.22 10.66 -8.77
N PHE A 72 -11.87 9.59 -9.24
CA PHE A 72 -11.52 8.22 -8.89
C PHE A 72 -10.05 7.91 -9.21
N TRP A 73 -9.61 8.19 -10.43
CA TRP A 73 -8.23 7.90 -10.84
C TRP A 73 -7.20 8.78 -10.15
N TRP A 74 -7.53 10.03 -9.79
CA TRP A 74 -6.67 10.85 -8.94
C TRP A 74 -6.50 10.27 -7.54
N ILE A 75 -7.59 9.78 -6.95
CA ILE A 75 -7.55 9.10 -5.65
C ILE A 75 -6.62 7.87 -5.74
N VAL A 76 -6.80 7.02 -6.76
CA VAL A 76 -5.93 5.85 -7.00
C VAL A 76 -4.47 6.27 -7.18
N THR A 77 -4.20 7.31 -7.96
CA THR A 77 -2.85 7.84 -8.20
C THR A 77 -2.18 8.27 -6.90
N ILE A 78 -2.86 9.05 -6.06
CA ILE A 78 -2.33 9.55 -4.78
C ILE A 78 -2.03 8.38 -3.84
N LEU A 79 -2.93 7.40 -3.78
CA LEU A 79 -2.75 6.22 -2.93
C LEU A 79 -1.56 5.37 -3.37
N LEU A 80 -1.44 5.11 -4.68
CA LEU A 80 -0.28 4.43 -5.24
C LEU A 80 1.00 5.23 -4.94
N ALA A 81 1.01 6.54 -5.18
CA ALA A 81 2.17 7.39 -4.88
C ALA A 81 2.57 7.38 -3.39
N ALA A 82 1.62 7.19 -2.48
CA ALA A 82 1.87 7.12 -1.04
C ALA A 82 2.42 5.76 -0.56
N LEU A 83 2.13 4.66 -1.27
CA LEU A 83 2.51 3.29 -0.85
C LEU A 83 4.01 3.10 -0.57
N PRO A 84 4.96 3.59 -1.40
CA PRO A 84 6.39 3.46 -1.14
C PRO A 84 6.79 4.02 0.22
N PHE A 85 6.21 5.16 0.61
CA PHE A 85 6.50 5.84 1.87
C PHE A 85 5.85 5.13 3.05
N LEU A 86 4.61 4.68 2.89
CA LEU A 86 3.89 3.94 3.94
C LEU A 86 4.60 2.62 4.26
N VAL A 87 5.03 1.87 3.23
CA VAL A 87 5.76 0.62 3.41
C VAL A 87 7.17 0.89 3.94
N GLY A 88 7.88 1.87 3.39
CA GLY A 88 9.23 2.19 3.84
C GLY A 88 9.28 2.66 5.29
N PHE A 89 8.34 3.52 5.69
CA PHE A 89 8.15 3.93 7.08
C PHE A 89 7.74 2.75 7.97
N GLY A 90 6.82 1.91 7.49
CA GLY A 90 6.37 0.72 8.20
C GLY A 90 7.52 -0.22 8.54
N VAL A 91 8.37 -0.52 7.56
CA VAL A 91 9.54 -1.38 7.75
C VAL A 91 10.60 -0.72 8.65
N ALA A 92 10.79 0.60 8.54
CA ALA A 92 11.81 1.29 9.34
C ALA A 92 11.43 1.48 10.81
N LYS A 93 10.14 1.60 11.13
CA LYS A 93 9.67 2.12 12.42
C LYS A 93 8.58 1.31 13.11
N LEU A 94 7.92 0.36 12.44
CA LEU A 94 6.81 -0.39 13.01
C LEU A 94 7.22 -1.80 13.44
N SER A 95 6.63 -2.28 14.54
CA SER A 95 6.77 -3.67 14.99
C SER A 95 6.18 -4.64 13.95
N ALA A 96 6.65 -5.89 13.92
CA ALA A 96 6.13 -6.93 13.01
C ALA A 96 4.59 -7.07 13.08
N ARG A 97 4.01 -6.87 14.26
CA ARG A 97 2.56 -6.89 14.48
C ARG A 97 1.85 -5.75 13.76
N SER A 98 2.41 -4.55 13.84
CA SER A 98 1.90 -3.37 13.14
C SER A 98 2.07 -3.49 11.62
N LEU A 99 3.17 -4.09 11.15
CA LEU A 99 3.40 -4.35 9.73
C LEU A 99 2.35 -5.31 9.14
N VAL A 100 1.98 -6.35 9.89
CA VAL A 100 0.91 -7.30 9.48
C VAL A 100 -0.44 -6.59 9.37
N ILE A 101 -0.77 -5.70 10.32
CA ILE A 101 -2.03 -4.95 10.29
C ILE A 101 -2.08 -4.00 9.09
N VAL A 102 -1.00 -3.25 8.84
CA VAL A 102 -0.89 -2.37 7.67
C VAL A 102 -0.97 -3.17 6.37
N GLY A 103 -0.25 -4.29 6.28
CA GLY A 103 -0.31 -5.20 5.14
C GLY A 103 -1.73 -5.73 4.87
N ALA A 104 -2.47 -6.12 5.92
CA ALA A 104 -3.85 -6.55 5.80
C ALA A 104 -4.77 -5.42 5.29
N ILE A 105 -4.60 -4.19 5.78
CA ILE A 105 -5.35 -3.02 5.31
C ILE A 105 -5.05 -2.77 3.82
N VAL A 106 -3.79 -2.79 3.41
CA VAL A 106 -3.41 -2.62 2.00
C VAL A 106 -4.00 -3.71 1.13
N ILE A 107 -3.98 -4.98 1.55
CA ILE A 107 -4.59 -6.10 0.80
C ILE A 107 -6.10 -5.88 0.64
N ILE A 108 -6.81 -5.57 1.74
CA ILE A 108 -8.25 -5.29 1.68
C ILE A 108 -8.51 -4.12 0.73
N PHE A 109 -7.69 -3.09 0.78
CA PHE A 109 -7.84 -1.91 -0.06
C PHE A 109 -7.58 -2.21 -1.55
N VAL A 110 -6.57 -3.02 -1.87
CA VAL A 110 -6.33 -3.51 -3.23
C VAL A 110 -7.51 -4.36 -3.71
N VAL A 111 -8.05 -5.25 -2.86
CA VAL A 111 -9.25 -6.04 -3.19
C VAL A 111 -10.43 -5.11 -3.47
N LEU A 112 -10.64 -4.07 -2.67
CA LEU A 112 -11.70 -3.08 -2.91
C LEU A 112 -11.48 -2.32 -4.21
N ILE A 113 -10.26 -1.91 -4.55
CA ILE A 113 -9.94 -1.29 -5.85
C ILE A 113 -10.18 -2.28 -6.98
N VAL A 114 -9.81 -3.54 -6.83
CA VAL A 114 -10.07 -4.58 -7.84
C VAL A 114 -11.57 -4.79 -8.00
N ILE A 115 -12.34 -4.83 -6.91
CA ILE A 115 -13.80 -4.95 -6.97
C ILE A 115 -14.41 -3.72 -7.65
N LEU A 116 -14.01 -2.50 -7.28
CA LEU A 116 -14.45 -1.31 -8.00
C LEU A 116 -14.05 -1.37 -9.47
N GLY A 117 -12.83 -1.79 -9.77
CA GLY A 117 -12.36 -2.07 -11.12
C GLY A 117 -13.30 -3.06 -11.81
N GLN A 118 -13.62 -4.20 -11.23
CA GLN A 118 -14.55 -5.18 -11.80
C GLN A 118 -15.95 -4.60 -12.03
N LEU A 119 -16.45 -3.77 -11.11
CA LEU A 119 -17.78 -3.16 -11.21
C LEU A 119 -17.87 -2.06 -12.28
N PHE A 120 -16.75 -1.42 -12.62
CA PHE A 120 -16.71 -0.25 -13.51
C PHE A 120 -15.95 -0.50 -14.83
N VAL A 121 -15.08 -1.51 -14.90
CA VAL A 121 -14.21 -1.85 -16.05
C VAL A 121 -14.66 -3.13 -16.76
N PHE A 122 -15.29 -4.08 -16.05
CA PHE A 122 -15.75 -5.38 -16.56
C PHE A 122 -17.27 -5.56 -16.43
#